data_AF-A6UUB1-F1
#
_entry.id   AF-A6UUB1-F1
#
_cell.length_a   1.000
_cell.length_b   1.000
_cell.length_c   1.000
_cell.angle_alpha   90.00
_cell.angle_beta   90.00
_cell.angle_gamma   90.00
#
_symmetry.space_group_name_H-M   'P 1'
#
loop_
_entity.id
_entity.type
_entity.pdbx_description
1 polymer ?
#
loop_
_entity_poly.entity_id
_entity_poly.type
_entity_poly.pdbx_seq_one_letter_code
_entity_poly.pdbx_strand_id
1 'polypeptide(L)'
;MKIMIDGVFYNDEMIDFKKIMKNLVKELGDAVIVRSLELPEIGAIYEDSYYYRCGFTLDKEITEKMDKEELDKLKEKIISLFPENTSVYSLICEIYE
;
A
#
# COMPACT_ATOMS: atom_id res chain seq x y z
N MET A 1 7.57 4.79 18.44
CA MET A 1 6.31 4.19 17.96
C MET A 1 6.33 4.25 16.46
N LYS A 2 5.84 3.21 15.82
CA LYS A 2 5.82 3.09 14.37
C LYS A 2 4.45 2.67 13.91
N ILE A 3 4.14 3.01 12.68
CA ILE A 3 3.02 2.44 11.94
C ILE A 3 3.61 1.49 10.92
N MET A 4 3.28 0.21 11.03
CA MET A 4 3.46 -0.74 9.95
C MET A 4 2.32 -0.53 8.95
N ILE A 5 2.67 -0.33 7.69
CA ILE A 5 1.74 -0.25 6.57
C ILE A 5 2.06 -1.41 5.64
N ASP A 6 1.18 -2.40 5.60
CA ASP A 6 1.33 -3.61 4.81
C ASP A 6 0.17 -3.75 3.83
N GLY A 7 0.47 -3.79 2.54
CA GLY A 7 -0.55 -3.74 1.50
C GLY A 7 -0.29 -4.72 0.36
N VAL A 8 -1.34 -5.40 -0.08
CA VAL A 8 -1.35 -6.29 -1.25
C VAL A 8 -2.52 -5.91 -2.15
N PHE A 9 -2.21 -5.68 -3.42
CA PHE A 9 -3.13 -5.11 -4.41
C PHE A 9 -3.11 -5.93 -5.69
N TYR A 10 -4.27 -6.02 -6.34
CA TYR A 10 -4.44 -6.67 -7.64
C TYR A 10 -5.08 -5.71 -8.63
N ASN A 11 -4.63 -5.73 -9.88
CA ASN A 11 -5.20 -4.94 -10.95
C ASN A 11 -5.19 -5.75 -12.26
N ASP A 12 -6.19 -5.56 -13.10
CA ASP A 12 -6.27 -6.20 -14.44
C ASP A 12 -5.24 -5.59 -15.42
N GLU A 13 -4.78 -4.37 -15.17
CA GLU A 13 -3.69 -3.71 -15.90
C GLU A 13 -2.40 -3.64 -15.08
N MET A 14 -1.26 -3.55 -15.79
CA MET A 14 0.05 -3.44 -15.14
C MET A 14 0.15 -2.17 -14.30
N ILE A 15 0.41 -2.35 -13.01
CA ILE A 15 0.49 -1.27 -12.02
C ILE A 15 1.79 -0.48 -12.22
N ASP A 16 1.72 0.86 -12.33
CA ASP A 16 2.91 1.73 -12.26
C ASP A 16 3.38 1.86 -10.81
N PHE A 17 3.94 0.77 -10.29
CA PHE A 17 4.33 0.64 -8.90
C PHE A 17 5.39 1.65 -8.50
N LYS A 18 6.29 2.01 -9.42
CA LYS A 18 7.32 3.03 -9.16
C LYS A 18 6.70 4.40 -8.89
N LYS A 19 5.67 4.78 -9.66
CA LYS A 19 4.92 6.03 -9.42
C LYS A 19 4.14 5.97 -8.11
N ILE A 20 3.48 4.85 -7.83
CA ILE A 20 2.72 4.66 -6.59
C ILE A 20 3.63 4.77 -5.38
N MET A 21 4.76 4.07 -5.35
CA MET A 21 5.70 4.12 -4.21
C MET A 21 6.28 5.52 -3.99
N LYS A 22 6.57 6.27 -5.08
CA LYS A 22 7.03 7.66 -4.96
C LYS A 22 5.97 8.56 -4.33
N ASN A 23 4.71 8.43 -4.78
CA ASN A 23 3.61 9.22 -4.22
C ASN A 23 3.33 8.81 -2.77
N LEU A 24 3.39 7.52 -2.46
CA LEU A 24 3.19 6.99 -1.12
C LEU A 24 4.23 7.54 -0.14
N VAL A 25 5.52 7.49 -0.50
CA VAL A 25 6.59 8.08 0.34
C VAL A 25 6.37 9.59 0.51
N LYS A 26 5.94 10.30 -0.54
CA LYS A 26 5.64 11.73 -0.46
C LYS A 26 4.47 12.05 0.48
N GLU A 27 3.40 11.25 0.44
CA GLU A 27 2.23 11.39 1.32
C GLU A 27 2.56 11.06 2.79
N LEU A 28 3.42 10.05 2.98
CA LEU A 28 3.80 9.59 4.31
C LEU A 28 4.89 10.46 4.97
N GLY A 29 5.75 11.13 4.19
CA GLY A 29 6.81 12.02 4.65
C GLY A 29 8.17 11.35 4.83
N ASP A 30 9.16 12.12 5.28
CA ASP A 30 10.60 11.77 5.26
C ASP A 30 11.02 10.61 6.19
N ALA A 31 10.11 10.13 7.06
CA ALA A 31 10.40 9.10 8.07
C ALA A 31 9.88 7.70 7.72
N VAL A 32 9.82 7.37 6.42
CA VAL A 32 9.39 6.06 5.93
C VAL A 32 10.59 5.15 5.69
N ILE A 33 10.53 3.95 6.26
CA ILE A 33 11.48 2.86 6.02
C ILE A 33 10.76 1.78 5.22
N VAL A 34 11.28 1.49 4.03
CA VAL A 34 10.80 0.37 3.21
C VAL A 34 11.32 -0.94 3.78
N ARG A 35 10.44 -1.88 4.10
CA ARG A 35 10.80 -3.21 4.62
C ARG A 35 10.78 -4.29 3.54
N SER A 36 9.75 -4.27 2.70
CA SER A 36 9.60 -5.20 1.60
C SER A 36 8.94 -4.49 0.42
N LEU A 37 9.27 -4.94 -0.78
CA LEU A 37 8.59 -4.55 -2.02
C LEU A 37 8.39 -5.81 -2.86
N GLU A 38 7.17 -5.97 -3.35
CA GLU A 38 6.78 -7.00 -4.29
C GLU A 38 6.36 -6.29 -5.56
N LEU A 39 7.28 -6.26 -6.53
CA LEU A 39 7.04 -5.58 -7.80
C LEU A 39 5.86 -6.23 -8.55
N PRO A 40 5.16 -5.47 -9.41
CA PRO A 40 4.06 -6.00 -10.19
C PRO A 40 4.45 -7.25 -10.97
N GLU A 41 3.74 -8.34 -10.72
CA GLU A 41 3.88 -9.62 -11.40
C GLU A 41 2.50 -10.21 -11.67
N ILE A 42 2.39 -11.18 -12.57
CA ILE A 42 1.13 -11.90 -12.75
C ILE A 42 0.88 -12.71 -11.49
N GLY A 43 -0.14 -12.34 -10.72
CA GLY A 43 -0.44 -12.93 -9.41
C GLY A 43 -1.70 -13.78 -9.37
N ALA A 44 -2.57 -13.68 -10.38
CA ALA A 44 -3.73 -14.55 -10.53
C ALA A 44 -4.09 -14.75 -12.00
N ILE A 45 -4.55 -15.95 -12.33
CA ILE A 45 -5.20 -16.27 -13.61
C ILE A 45 -6.63 -16.68 -13.27
N TYR A 46 -7.62 -16.01 -13.86
CA TYR A 46 -9.03 -16.28 -13.64
C TYR A 46 -9.76 -16.26 -14.97
N GLU A 47 -10.33 -17.41 -15.34
CA GLU A 47 -10.93 -17.64 -16.65
C GLU A 47 -9.98 -17.24 -17.79
N ASP A 48 -10.42 -16.35 -18.69
CA ASP A 48 -9.65 -15.86 -19.84
C ASP A 48 -8.83 -14.59 -19.51
N SER A 49 -8.70 -14.23 -18.22
CA SER A 49 -8.01 -13.03 -17.76
C SER A 49 -6.91 -13.34 -16.75
N TYR A 50 -6.06 -12.35 -16.50
CA TYR A 50 -5.04 -12.39 -15.45
C TYR A 50 -4.94 -11.04 -14.75
N TYR A 51 -4.47 -11.08 -13.51
CA TYR A 51 -4.30 -9.90 -12.67
C TYR A 51 -2.84 -9.73 -12.27
N TYR A 52 -2.37 -8.50 -12.36
CA TYR A 52 -1.11 -8.08 -11.79
C TYR A 52 -1.26 -7.90 -10.28
N ARG A 53 -0.39 -8.54 -9.51
CA ARG A 53 -0.27 -8.40 -8.07
C ARG A 53 0.97 -7.58 -7.74
N CYS A 54 0.84 -6.66 -6.79
CA CYS A 54 1.98 -6.03 -6.14
C CYS A 54 1.71 -5.89 -4.65
N GLY A 55 2.78 -5.68 -3.89
CA GLY A 55 2.68 -5.49 -2.45
C GLY A 55 3.85 -4.73 -1.88
N PHE A 56 3.69 -4.25 -0.65
CA PHE A 56 4.75 -3.60 0.09
C PHE A 56 4.48 -3.70 1.59
N THR A 57 5.57 -3.65 2.35
CA THR A 57 5.54 -3.38 3.79
C THR A 57 6.44 -2.18 4.07
N LEU A 58 5.90 -1.18 4.77
CA LEU A 58 6.59 0.04 5.16
C LEU A 58 6.45 0.25 6.66
N ASP A 59 7.47 0.85 7.28
CA ASP A 59 7.34 1.46 8.59
C ASP A 59 7.38 2.97 8.47
N LYS A 60 6.52 3.65 9.22
CA LYS A 60 6.57 5.10 9.42
C LYS A 60 6.75 5.41 10.90
N GLU A 61 7.79 6.15 11.25
CA GLU A 61 7.93 6.67 12.61
C GLU A 61 6.81 7.68 12.91
N ILE A 62 6.23 7.59 14.11
CA ILE A 62 5.21 8.51 14.61
C ILE A 62 5.55 8.98 16.02
N THR A 63 5.28 10.26 16.28
CA THR A 63 5.46 10.89 17.59
C THR A 63 4.18 10.87 18.42
N GLU A 64 3.03 10.78 17.76
CA GLU A 64 1.71 10.80 18.38
C GLU A 64 0.91 9.58 17.93
N LYS A 65 0.08 9.05 18.83
CA LYS A 65 -0.76 7.90 18.54
C LYS A 65 -1.91 8.34 17.64
N MET A 66 -2.00 7.74 16.45
CA MET A 66 -3.14 7.94 15.57
C MET A 66 -4.37 7.19 16.09
N ASP A 67 -5.53 7.81 16.01
CA ASP A 67 -6.80 7.17 16.29
C ASP A 67 -7.30 6.34 15.09
N LYS A 68 -8.43 5.67 15.26
CA LYS A 68 -9.01 4.83 14.21
C LYS A 68 -9.42 5.65 12.98
N GLU A 69 -9.98 6.84 13.16
CA GLU A 69 -10.43 7.68 12.04
C GLU A 69 -9.24 8.17 11.21
N GLU A 70 -8.13 8.53 11.87
CA GLU A 70 -6.89 8.90 11.22
C GLU A 70 -6.25 7.73 10.45
N LEU A 71 -6.27 6.53 11.03
CA LEU A 71 -5.80 5.32 10.35
C LEU A 71 -6.68 4.95 9.15
N ASP A 72 -7.99 5.11 9.25
CA ASP A 72 -8.91 4.84 8.13
C ASP A 72 -8.72 5.87 7.01
N LYS A 73 -8.55 7.16 7.33
CA LYS A 73 -8.16 8.20 6.35
C LYS A 73 -6.82 7.90 5.68
N LEU A 74 -5.85 7.36 6.42
CA LEU A 74 -4.58 6.95 5.86
C LEU A 74 -4.76 5.81 4.84
N LYS A 75 -5.58 4.80 5.16
CA LYS A 75 -5.87 3.70 4.24
C LYS A 75 -6.55 4.21 2.97
N GLU A 76 -7.56 5.08 3.09
CA GLU A 76 -8.23 5.68 1.94
C GLU A 76 -7.27 6.44 1.03
N LYS A 77 -6.37 7.24 1.63
CA LYS A 77 -5.30 7.92 0.87
C LYS A 77 -4.41 6.95 0.11
N ILE A 78 -3.95 5.87 0.76
CA ILE A 78 -3.13 4.85 0.11
C ILE A 78 -3.87 4.22 -1.07
N ILE A 79 -5.13 3.81 -0.87
CA ILE A 79 -5.96 3.19 -1.91
C ILE A 79 -6.11 4.13 -3.10
N SER A 80 -6.34 5.43 -2.87
CA SER A 80 -6.48 6.42 -3.95
C SER A 80 -5.22 6.65 -4.81
N LEU A 81 -4.06 6.13 -4.40
CA LEU A 81 -2.85 6.17 -5.23
C LEU A 81 -2.87 5.12 -6.35
N PHE A 82 -3.71 4.10 -6.22
CA PHE A 82 -3.86 3.02 -7.18
C PHE A 82 -4.94 3.35 -8.23
N PRO A 83 -4.91 2.69 -9.41
CA PRO A 83 -6.01 2.74 -10.37
C PRO A 83 -7.38 2.43 -9.72
N GLU A 84 -8.46 3.05 -10.20
CA GLU A 84 -9.81 2.90 -9.61
C GLU A 84 -10.32 1.44 -9.59
N ASN A 85 -9.87 0.62 -10.53
CA ASN A 85 -10.21 -0.80 -10.66
C ASN A 85 -9.28 -1.73 -9.85
N THR A 86 -8.37 -1.18 -9.04
CA THR A 86 -7.50 -1.98 -8.19
C THR A 86 -8.27 -2.61 -7.04
N SER A 87 -8.19 -3.94 -6.96
CA SER A 87 -8.70 -4.73 -5.85
C SER A 87 -7.70 -4.70 -4.69
N VAL A 88 -8.16 -4.27 -3.52
CA VAL A 88 -7.39 -4.32 -2.27
C VAL A 88 -7.56 -5.70 -1.66
N TYR A 89 -6.53 -6.53 -1.73
CA TYR A 89 -6.54 -7.86 -1.09
C TYR A 89 -6.30 -7.75 0.41
N SER A 90 -5.29 -6.96 0.79
CA SER A 90 -5.03 -6.59 2.18
C SER A 90 -4.47 -5.17 2.24
N LEU A 91 -4.88 -4.43 3.28
CA LEU A 91 -4.23 -3.18 3.66
C LEU A 91 -4.32 -3.01 5.18
N ILE A 92 -3.20 -3.25 5.84
CA ILE A 92 -3.06 -3.19 7.29
C ILE A 92 -2.28 -1.92 7.62
N CYS A 93 -2.82 -1.15 8.57
CA CYS A 93 -2.10 -0.05 9.21
C CYS A 93 -2.15 -0.30 10.71
N GLU A 94 -1.03 -0.70 11.29
CA GLU A 94 -0.93 -1.13 12.69
C GLU A 94 0.12 -0.32 13.43
N ILE A 95 -0.25 0.21 14.59
CA ILE A 95 0.67 0.93 15.46
C ILE A 95 1.37 -0.07 16.39
N TYR A 96 2.70 0.00 16.45
CA TYR A 96 3.51 -0.84 17.32
C TYR A 96 4.70 -0.05 17.90
N GLU A 97 5.36 -0.61 18.92
CA GLU A 97 6.52 0.00 19.59
C GLU A 97 7.86 -0.44 18.98
#